data_AF-A0A0X3PB35-F1
#
_entry.id   AF-A0A0X3PB35-F1
#
_cell.length_a   1.000
_cell.length_b   1.000
_cell.length_c   1.000
_cell.angle_alpha   90.00
_cell.angle_beta   90.00
_cell.angle_gamma   90.00
#
_symmetry.space_group_name_H-M   'P 1'
#
loop_
_entity.id
_entity.type
_entity.pdbx_description
1 polymer ?
#
loop_
_entity_poly.entity_id
_entity_poly.type
_entity_poly.pdbx_seq_one_letter_code
_entity_poly.pdbx_strand_id
1 'polypeptide(L)'
;MRPVVSLITAPIFYANAGPHIGHAYTLCIADAWARYTRLRGHPCTQAFASPATNLIRPPTEDMISLNSVLLSTGVDEHGCKIARTAQSIGCTPQSLCDRVTSQLEELCVLLHVKPSVFVRTTDEVHMRNVQHIWKRLESAGFFYWTTFAGWYCATDEAFYADWELANADETGKKVAKTSGNPVEWIEEETCRFSLKQFKPHLHRWLDSGGPYCCKCLSIVLPNPST
;
A
#
# COMPACT_ATOMS: atom_id res chain seq x y z
N MET A 1 11.89 -8.56 -29.60
CA MET A 1 11.15 -7.54 -28.81
C MET A 1 11.23 -7.94 -27.34
N ARG A 2 11.40 -7.00 -26.40
CA ARG A 2 11.32 -7.34 -24.96
C ARG A 2 9.86 -7.65 -24.64
N PRO A 3 9.54 -8.77 -23.97
CA PRO A 3 8.18 -9.04 -23.52
C PRO A 3 7.74 -7.92 -22.59
N VAL A 4 6.55 -7.36 -22.82
CA VAL A 4 6.02 -6.30 -21.96
C VAL A 4 5.04 -6.94 -20.99
N VAL A 5 5.39 -6.88 -19.71
CA VAL A 5 4.55 -7.39 -18.62
C VAL A 5 3.68 -6.27 -18.10
N SER A 6 2.37 -6.52 -18.00
CA SER A 6 1.45 -5.60 -17.32
C SER A 6 1.29 -6.02 -15.87
N LEU A 7 1.65 -5.14 -14.93
CA LEU A 7 1.41 -5.36 -13.50
C LEU A 7 0.19 -4.56 -13.05
N ILE A 8 -0.77 -5.25 -12.47
CA ILE A 8 -1.99 -4.67 -11.91
C ILE A 8 -2.03 -5.07 -10.44
N THR A 9 -2.26 -4.11 -9.57
CA THR A 9 -2.26 -4.34 -8.12
C THR A 9 -3.60 -3.94 -7.53
N ALA A 10 -4.22 -4.85 -6.80
CA ALA A 10 -5.13 -4.49 -5.72
C ALA A 10 -4.29 -4.15 -4.46
N PRO A 11 -4.85 -3.38 -3.51
CA PRO A 11 -4.22 -3.17 -2.22
C PRO A 11 -3.95 -4.50 -1.50
N ILE A 12 -2.97 -4.50 -0.61
CA ILE A 12 -2.88 -5.51 0.44
C ILE A 12 -3.87 -5.12 1.56
N PHE A 13 -4.64 -6.07 2.05
CA PHE A 13 -5.73 -5.82 3.00
C PHE A 13 -5.29 -6.10 4.43
N TYR A 14 -5.70 -5.27 5.39
CA TYR A 14 -5.33 -5.48 6.80
C TYR A 14 -5.93 -6.77 7.37
N ALA A 15 -5.10 -7.55 8.07
CA ALA A 15 -5.50 -8.81 8.71
C ALA A 15 -6.24 -8.64 10.06
N ASN A 16 -6.76 -7.45 10.38
CA ASN A 16 -7.41 -7.19 11.67
C ASN A 16 -8.89 -7.61 11.71
N ALA A 17 -9.55 -7.81 10.57
CA ALA A 17 -10.95 -8.21 10.49
C ALA A 17 -11.22 -9.07 9.26
N GLY A 18 -12.36 -9.78 9.27
CA GLY A 18 -12.79 -10.58 8.13
C GLY A 18 -13.18 -9.72 6.92
N PRO A 19 -13.22 -10.33 5.73
CA PRO A 19 -13.49 -9.60 4.49
C PRO A 19 -14.93 -9.07 4.40
N HIS A 20 -15.08 -7.79 4.07
CA HIS A 20 -16.34 -7.14 3.69
C HIS A 20 -16.36 -6.68 2.22
N ILE A 21 -17.46 -6.06 1.80
CA ILE A 21 -17.74 -5.60 0.42
C ILE A 21 -16.67 -4.69 -0.19
N GLY A 22 -15.91 -3.95 0.62
CA GLY A 22 -14.84 -3.07 0.14
C GLY A 22 -13.67 -3.85 -0.48
N HIS A 23 -13.33 -4.99 0.10
CA HIS A 23 -12.33 -5.90 -0.46
C HIS A 23 -12.83 -6.47 -1.80
N ALA A 24 -14.07 -6.98 -1.81
CA ALA A 24 -14.69 -7.56 -2.99
C ALA A 24 -14.73 -6.56 -4.16
N TYR A 25 -15.19 -5.33 -3.89
CA TYR A 25 -15.26 -4.26 -4.89
C TYR A 25 -13.89 -3.99 -5.53
N THR A 26 -12.85 -3.84 -4.71
CA THR A 26 -11.51 -3.51 -5.18
C THR A 26 -10.88 -4.66 -5.96
N LEU A 27 -11.07 -5.90 -5.50
CA LEU A 27 -10.63 -7.11 -6.20
C LEU A 27 -11.29 -7.24 -7.57
N CYS A 28 -12.61 -7.04 -7.65
CA CYS A 28 -13.35 -7.09 -8.91
C CYS A 28 -12.86 -6.04 -9.92
N ILE A 29 -12.55 -4.82 -9.47
CA ILE A 29 -11.99 -3.77 -10.35
C ILE A 29 -10.63 -4.18 -10.90
N ALA A 30 -9.72 -4.64 -10.04
CA ALA A 30 -8.39 -5.05 -10.44
C ALA A 30 -8.43 -6.27 -11.40
N ASP A 31 -9.31 -7.24 -11.14
CA ASP A 31 -9.52 -8.40 -11.99
C ASP A 31 -10.13 -8.03 -13.34
N ALA A 32 -11.15 -7.16 -13.36
CA ALA A 32 -11.73 -6.63 -14.60
C ALA A 32 -10.67 -5.95 -15.46
N TRP A 33 -9.80 -5.15 -14.86
CA TRP A 33 -8.68 -4.50 -15.56
C TRP A 33 -7.67 -5.51 -16.10
N ALA A 34 -7.36 -6.56 -15.32
CA ALA A 34 -6.45 -7.63 -15.73
C ALA A 34 -7.00 -8.44 -16.90
N ARG A 35 -8.29 -8.78 -16.87
CA ARG A 35 -8.97 -9.47 -17.97
C ARG A 35 -9.04 -8.59 -19.21
N TYR A 36 -9.40 -7.32 -19.06
CA TYR A 36 -9.44 -6.39 -20.18
C TYR A 36 -8.07 -6.25 -20.86
N THR A 37 -7.00 -6.09 -20.06
CA THR A 37 -5.63 -6.00 -20.58
C THR A 37 -5.22 -7.28 -21.32
N ARG A 38 -5.57 -8.44 -20.78
CA ARG A 38 -5.33 -9.74 -21.42
C ARG A 38 -6.10 -9.87 -22.74
N LEU A 39 -7.36 -9.43 -22.78
CA LEU A 39 -8.19 -9.42 -23.99
C LEU A 39 -7.69 -8.46 -25.06
N ARG A 40 -7.05 -7.34 -24.69
CA ARG A 40 -6.46 -6.39 -25.64
C ARG A 40 -5.14 -6.87 -26.23
N GLY A 41 -4.47 -7.84 -25.59
CA GLY A 41 -3.17 -8.34 -26.02
C GLY A 41 -2.07 -7.27 -26.03
N HIS A 42 -2.27 -6.16 -25.30
CA HIS A 42 -1.29 -5.08 -25.17
C HIS A 42 -1.33 -4.53 -23.74
N PRO A 43 -0.18 -4.18 -23.14
CA PRO A 43 -0.13 -3.46 -21.86
C PRO A 43 -0.89 -2.15 -21.96
N CYS A 44 -2.11 -2.12 -21.42
CA CYS A 44 -2.92 -0.92 -21.42
C CYS A 44 -2.42 -0.02 -20.29
N THR A 45 -1.41 0.79 -20.60
CA THR A 45 -0.91 1.84 -19.69
C THR A 45 -1.76 3.11 -19.80
N GLN A 46 -2.70 3.19 -20.73
CA GLN A 46 -3.61 4.34 -20.86
C GLN A 46 -5.04 3.89 -20.60
N ALA A 47 -5.66 4.45 -19.54
CA ALA A 47 -7.04 4.14 -19.21
C ALA A 47 -8.04 4.50 -20.32
N PHE A 48 -7.64 5.43 -21.21
CA PHE A 48 -8.43 5.88 -22.36
C PHE A 48 -7.49 6.23 -23.51
N ALA A 49 -7.36 5.36 -24.52
CA ALA A 49 -6.69 5.72 -25.76
C ALA A 49 -7.61 6.62 -26.61
N SER A 50 -6.99 7.57 -27.34
CA SER A 50 -7.63 8.49 -28.29
C SER A 50 -8.70 7.82 -29.17
N PRO A 51 -9.82 8.53 -29.49
CA PRO A 51 -10.99 7.98 -30.19
C PRO A 51 -10.74 7.42 -31.60
N ALA A 52 -9.53 7.51 -32.15
CA ALA A 52 -9.23 7.16 -33.54
C ALA A 52 -8.87 5.68 -33.80
N THR A 53 -8.70 4.83 -32.77
CA THR A 53 -8.31 3.42 -32.97
C THR A 53 -9.01 2.48 -31.99
N ASN A 54 -10.27 2.13 -32.26
CA ASN A 54 -10.96 1.04 -31.58
C ASN A 54 -11.66 0.13 -32.59
N LEU A 55 -10.89 -0.74 -33.23
CA LEU A 55 -11.42 -2.04 -33.65
C LEU A 55 -10.97 -3.03 -32.59
N ILE A 56 -11.93 -3.53 -31.81
CA ILE A 56 -11.74 -4.67 -30.90
C ILE A 56 -11.55 -5.90 -31.81
N ARG A 57 -10.33 -6.10 -32.33
CA ARG A 57 -9.94 -7.40 -32.84
C ARG A 57 -9.36 -8.19 -31.67
N PRO A 58 -9.84 -9.41 -31.39
CA PRO A 58 -9.18 -10.26 -30.42
C PRO A 58 -7.71 -10.49 -30.87
N PRO A 59 -6.75 -10.47 -29.95
CA PRO A 59 -5.35 -10.75 -30.26
C PRO A 59 -5.21 -12.17 -30.81
N THR A 60 -4.23 -12.38 -31.70
CA THR A 60 -3.87 -13.72 -32.18
C THR A 60 -3.25 -14.54 -31.05
N GLU A 61 -3.33 -15.87 -31.11
CA GLU A 61 -2.77 -16.79 -30.08
C GLU A 61 -1.28 -16.50 -29.79
N ASP A 62 -0.50 -16.18 -30.83
CA ASP A 62 0.91 -15.82 -30.68
C ASP A 62 1.13 -14.54 -29.84
N MET A 63 0.24 -13.55 -29.95
CA MET A 63 0.31 -12.30 -29.17
C MET A 63 -0.07 -12.50 -27.70
N ILE A 64 -0.92 -13.47 -27.39
CA ILE A 64 -1.30 -13.84 -26.01
C ILE A 64 -0.10 -14.48 -25.28
N SER A 65 0.78 -15.19 -26.01
CA SER A 65 1.97 -15.83 -25.44
C SER A 65 3.10 -14.85 -25.07
N LEU A 66 3.17 -13.69 -25.75
CA LEU A 66 4.26 -12.71 -25.61
C LEU A 66 4.03 -11.63 -24.55
N ASN A 67 2.77 -11.40 -24.15
CA ASN A 67 2.38 -10.35 -23.20
C ASN A 67 1.74 -10.95 -21.95
N SER A 68 2.52 -11.05 -20.86
CA SER A 68 2.02 -11.53 -19.57
C SER A 68 1.32 -10.42 -18.79
N VAL A 69 0.16 -10.74 -18.20
CA VAL A 69 -0.57 -9.86 -17.28
C VAL A 69 -0.50 -10.48 -15.89
N LEU A 70 0.07 -9.75 -14.94
CA LEU A 70 0.20 -10.12 -13.54
C LEU A 70 -0.80 -9.32 -12.70
N LEU A 71 -1.66 -10.02 -11.99
CA LEU A 71 -2.51 -9.43 -10.95
C LEU A 71 -1.91 -9.75 -9.59
N SER A 72 -1.61 -8.73 -8.79
CA SER A 72 -1.12 -8.87 -7.42
C SER A 72 -2.13 -8.31 -6.43
N THR A 73 -2.35 -9.04 -5.35
CA THR A 73 -3.11 -8.62 -4.16
C THR A 73 -2.45 -9.24 -2.95
N GLY A 74 -2.94 -8.99 -1.74
CA GLY A 74 -2.40 -9.66 -0.57
C GLY A 74 -2.97 -9.21 0.76
N VAL A 75 -2.21 -9.48 1.82
CA VAL A 75 -2.57 -9.17 3.20
C VAL A 75 -1.43 -8.44 3.90
N ASP A 76 -1.78 -7.34 4.56
CA ASP A 76 -0.93 -6.62 5.48
C ASP A 76 -1.12 -7.19 6.90
N GLU A 77 -0.03 -7.72 7.45
CA GLU A 77 -0.01 -8.58 8.63
C GLU A 77 0.77 -7.97 9.80
N HIS A 78 1.31 -6.77 9.62
CA HIS A 78 2.08 -6.08 10.64
C HIS A 78 1.27 -4.95 11.29
N GLY A 79 1.69 -4.56 12.50
CA GLY A 79 1.15 -3.39 13.20
C GLY A 79 0.48 -3.69 14.54
N CYS A 80 0.38 -2.66 15.37
CA CYS A 80 -0.16 -2.76 16.73
C CYS A 80 -1.64 -3.19 16.75
N LYS A 81 -2.43 -2.78 15.75
CA LYS A 81 -3.84 -3.15 15.61
C LYS A 81 -4.04 -4.66 15.56
N ILE A 82 -3.25 -5.35 14.74
CA ILE A 82 -3.33 -6.81 14.58
C ILE A 82 -2.96 -7.50 15.90
N ALA A 83 -1.91 -7.03 16.56
CA ALA A 83 -1.49 -7.57 17.87
C ALA A 83 -2.58 -7.39 18.94
N ARG A 84 -3.21 -6.21 19.02
CA ARG A 84 -4.31 -5.91 19.95
C ARG A 84 -5.54 -6.77 19.67
N THR A 85 -5.91 -6.92 18.40
CA THR A 85 -7.04 -7.78 18.01
C THR A 85 -6.77 -9.24 18.36
N ALA A 86 -5.57 -9.75 18.09
CA ALA A 86 -5.20 -11.13 18.44
C ALA A 86 -5.28 -11.37 19.96
N GLN A 87 -4.80 -10.41 20.76
CA GLN A 87 -4.91 -10.45 22.22
C GLN A 87 -6.37 -10.47 22.68
N SER A 88 -7.23 -9.64 22.09
CA SER A 88 -8.67 -9.58 22.45
C SER A 88 -9.43 -10.88 22.18
N ILE A 89 -8.99 -11.65 21.17
CA ILE A 89 -9.60 -12.93 20.76
C ILE A 89 -8.89 -14.12 21.43
N GLY A 90 -7.78 -13.88 22.14
CA GLY A 90 -7.01 -14.92 22.82
C GLY A 90 -6.22 -15.83 21.88
N CYS A 91 -5.78 -15.32 20.73
CA CYS A 91 -4.96 -16.05 19.76
C CYS A 91 -3.62 -15.37 19.49
N THR A 92 -2.73 -16.05 18.75
CA THR A 92 -1.47 -15.43 18.30
C THR A 92 -1.72 -14.51 17.10
N PRO A 93 -0.94 -13.42 16.91
CA PRO A 93 -1.07 -12.56 15.74
C PRO A 93 -0.96 -13.32 14.42
N GLN A 94 -0.02 -14.28 14.34
CA GLN A 94 0.14 -15.12 13.16
C GLN A 94 -1.12 -15.94 12.87
N SER A 95 -1.73 -16.56 13.88
CA SER A 95 -2.96 -17.34 13.70
C SER A 95 -4.14 -16.49 13.24
N LEU A 96 -4.24 -15.24 13.72
CA LEU A 96 -5.23 -14.28 13.23
C LEU A 96 -5.00 -13.96 11.73
N CYS A 97 -3.77 -13.65 11.35
CA CYS A 97 -3.39 -13.35 9.97
C CYS A 97 -3.62 -14.54 9.03
N ASP A 98 -3.26 -15.76 9.45
CA ASP A 98 -3.48 -16.98 8.67
C ASP A 98 -4.99 -17.19 8.42
N ARG A 99 -5.82 -17.02 9.45
CA ARG A 99 -7.28 -17.13 9.33
C ARG A 99 -7.87 -16.10 8.37
N VAL A 100 -7.47 -14.83 8.47
CA VAL A 100 -7.98 -13.77 7.58
C VAL A 100 -7.49 -13.95 6.15
N THR A 101 -6.25 -14.41 5.97
CA THR A 101 -5.70 -14.77 4.66
C THR A 101 -6.55 -15.84 3.99
N SER A 102 -6.87 -16.94 4.68
CA SER A 102 -7.73 -17.99 4.13
C SER A 102 -9.12 -17.46 3.74
N GLN A 103 -9.72 -16.57 4.54
CA GLN A 103 -11.02 -15.96 4.20
C GLN A 103 -10.94 -15.07 2.95
N LEU A 104 -9.82 -14.36 2.74
CA LEU A 104 -9.61 -13.54 1.54
C LEU A 104 -9.34 -14.40 0.29
N GLU A 105 -8.65 -15.53 0.44
CA GLU A 105 -8.47 -16.50 -0.64
C GLU A 105 -9.82 -17.14 -1.03
N GLU A 106 -10.64 -17.52 -0.05
CA GLU A 106 -12.01 -17.99 -0.27
C GLU A 106 -12.87 -16.94 -0.99
N LEU A 107 -12.74 -15.66 -0.60
CA LEU A 107 -13.42 -14.57 -1.29
C LEU A 107 -12.96 -14.46 -2.76
N CYS A 108 -11.67 -14.62 -3.03
CA CYS A 108 -11.16 -14.62 -4.41
C CYS A 108 -11.79 -15.77 -5.22
N VAL A 109 -11.91 -16.97 -4.63
CA VAL A 109 -12.58 -18.11 -5.26
C VAL A 109 -14.05 -17.80 -5.54
N LEU A 110 -14.78 -17.26 -4.57
CA LEU A 110 -16.20 -16.90 -4.70
C LEU A 110 -16.44 -15.87 -5.81
N LEU A 111 -15.54 -14.89 -5.95
CA LEU A 111 -15.61 -13.85 -6.98
C LEU A 111 -15.03 -14.29 -8.34
N HIS A 112 -14.51 -15.53 -8.44
CA HIS A 112 -13.75 -16.02 -9.59
C HIS A 112 -12.55 -15.13 -9.97
N VAL A 113 -11.96 -14.45 -8.98
CA VAL A 113 -10.74 -13.66 -9.13
C VAL A 113 -9.54 -14.58 -8.93
N LYS A 114 -8.60 -14.56 -9.87
CA LYS A 114 -7.38 -15.37 -9.80
C LYS A 114 -6.14 -14.47 -9.82
N PRO A 115 -5.68 -13.97 -8.67
CA PRO A 115 -4.42 -13.25 -8.57
C PRO A 115 -3.28 -14.14 -9.07
N SER A 116 -2.33 -13.55 -9.78
CA SER A 116 -1.08 -14.21 -10.17
C SER A 116 -0.14 -14.34 -8.98
N VAL A 117 -0.18 -13.38 -8.06
CA VAL A 117 0.60 -13.38 -6.82
C VAL A 117 -0.31 -12.90 -5.69
N PHE A 118 -0.38 -13.68 -4.62
CA PHE A 118 -1.01 -13.30 -3.37
C PHE A 118 0.10 -13.07 -2.34
N VAL A 119 0.35 -11.81 -1.98
CA VAL A 119 1.49 -11.40 -1.15
C VAL A 119 1.09 -11.38 0.32
N ARG A 120 1.91 -11.97 1.19
CA ARG A 120 1.80 -11.75 2.63
C ARG A 120 3.00 -10.93 3.08
N THR A 121 2.77 -9.89 3.89
CA THR A 121 3.90 -9.05 4.37
C THR A 121 4.86 -9.82 5.27
N THR A 122 4.44 -10.94 5.85
CA THR A 122 5.26 -11.90 6.61
C THR A 122 6.12 -12.80 5.73
N ASP A 123 5.95 -12.80 4.41
CA ASP A 123 6.78 -13.58 3.50
C ASP A 123 8.26 -13.10 3.55
N GLU A 124 9.20 -14.05 3.63
CA GLU A 124 10.64 -13.75 3.70
C GLU A 124 11.13 -12.90 2.51
N VAL A 125 10.53 -13.10 1.33
CA VAL A 125 10.85 -12.32 0.13
C VAL A 125 10.43 -10.86 0.31
N HIS A 126 9.23 -10.63 0.88
CA HIS A 126 8.74 -9.29 1.16
C HIS A 126 9.64 -8.59 2.18
N MET A 127 9.94 -9.26 3.30
CA MET A 127 10.81 -8.72 4.35
C MET A 127 12.19 -8.33 3.80
N ARG A 128 12.82 -9.21 3.00
CA ARG A 128 14.12 -8.91 2.37
C ARG A 128 14.05 -7.71 1.44
N ASN A 129 12.99 -7.58 0.65
CA ASN A 129 12.80 -6.45 -0.26
C ASN A 129 12.63 -5.13 0.49
N VAL A 130 11.81 -5.12 1.55
CA VAL A 130 11.62 -3.94 2.41
C VAL A 130 12.94 -3.54 3.08
N GLN A 131 13.69 -4.50 3.64
CA GLN A 131 15.01 -4.25 4.22
C GLN A 131 16.02 -3.71 3.19
N HIS A 132 15.96 -4.19 1.95
CA HIS A 132 16.81 -3.69 0.88
C HIS A 132 16.48 -2.23 0.52
N ILE A 133 15.19 -1.90 0.38
CA ILE A 133 14.71 -0.54 0.12
C ILE A 133 15.13 0.39 1.27
N TRP A 134 14.94 -0.04 2.52
CA TRP A 134 15.36 0.70 3.70
C TRP A 134 16.85 1.06 3.64
N LYS A 135 17.73 0.05 3.46
CA LYS A 135 19.19 0.26 3.38
C LYS A 135 19.59 1.22 2.25
N ARG A 136 18.87 1.19 1.13
CA ARG A 136 19.11 2.12 0.02
C ARG A 136 18.72 3.55 0.35
N LEU A 137 17.58 3.75 1.01
CA LEU A 137 17.13 5.08 1.42
C LEU A 137 18.01 5.66 2.54
N GLU A 138 18.45 4.79 3.46
CA GLU A 138 19.37 5.13 4.54
C GLU A 138 20.74 5.54 4.01
N SER A 139 21.35 4.72 3.14
CA SER A 139 22.65 5.04 2.52
C SER A 139 22.60 6.28 1.62
N ALA A 140 21.43 6.62 1.08
CA ALA A 140 21.23 7.86 0.34
C ALA A 140 20.98 9.08 1.25
N GLY A 141 20.94 8.92 2.57
CA GLY A 141 20.77 10.01 3.54
C GLY A 141 19.35 10.59 3.58
N PHE A 142 18.32 9.83 3.17
CA PHE A 142 16.94 10.32 3.20
C PHE A 142 16.25 10.19 4.55
N PHE A 143 16.84 9.42 5.48
CA PHE A 143 16.34 9.25 6.83
C PHE A 143 17.06 10.15 7.83
N TYR A 144 16.29 10.65 8.79
CA TYR A 144 16.81 11.37 9.94
C TYR A 144 16.01 11.02 11.19
N TRP A 145 16.68 10.98 12.33
CA TRP A 145 16.04 10.72 13.63
C TRP A 145 15.57 12.03 14.24
N THR A 146 14.35 12.01 14.77
CA THR A 146 13.81 13.11 15.56
C THR A 146 12.91 12.57 16.64
N THR A 147 12.91 13.25 17.77
CA THR A 147 11.92 12.98 18.81
C THR A 147 10.57 13.55 18.38
N PHE A 148 9.55 12.72 18.42
CA PHE A 148 8.17 13.17 18.32
C PHE A 148 7.56 13.15 19.71
N ALA A 149 7.11 14.32 20.15
CA ALA A 149 6.44 14.49 21.42
C ALA A 149 5.03 15.02 21.16
N GLY A 150 4.02 14.36 21.69
CA GLY A 150 2.63 14.74 21.50
C GLY A 150 1.68 14.02 22.44
N TRP A 151 0.49 14.58 22.59
CA TRP A 151 -0.57 13.93 23.35
C TRP A 151 -1.20 12.83 22.51
N TYR A 152 -1.17 11.60 22.99
CA TYR A 152 -1.73 10.45 22.32
C TYR A 152 -2.86 9.85 23.13
N CYS A 153 -3.96 9.52 22.46
CA CYS A 153 -5.01 8.71 23.07
C CYS A 153 -4.87 7.26 22.60
N ALA A 154 -4.64 6.33 23.52
CA ALA A 154 -4.54 4.91 23.19
C ALA A 154 -5.86 4.33 22.67
N THR A 155 -7.00 4.87 23.12
CA THR A 155 -8.35 4.46 22.71
C THR A 155 -8.70 4.94 21.31
N ASP A 156 -8.38 6.20 20.99
CA ASP A 156 -8.68 6.80 19.69
C ASP A 156 -7.58 6.52 18.65
N GLU A 157 -6.42 6.05 19.11
CA GLU A 157 -5.19 5.87 18.32
C GLU A 157 -4.79 7.12 17.53
N ALA A 158 -5.01 8.29 18.13
CA ALA A 158 -4.82 9.59 17.51
C ALA A 158 -3.95 10.51 18.37
N PHE A 159 -3.18 11.35 17.69
CA PHE A 159 -2.46 12.45 18.32
C PHE A 159 -3.33 13.70 18.34
N TYR A 160 -3.33 14.37 19.48
CA TYR A 160 -4.08 15.59 19.73
C TYR A 160 -3.15 16.78 19.89
N ALA A 161 -3.53 17.91 19.32
CA ALA A 161 -2.88 19.18 19.60
C ALA A 161 -3.34 19.73 20.97
N ASP A 162 -2.54 20.59 21.59
CA ASP A 162 -2.84 21.14 22.93
C ASP A 162 -4.23 21.82 23.00
N TRP A 163 -4.71 22.44 21.91
CA TRP A 163 -6.02 23.10 21.87
C TRP A 163 -7.20 22.12 21.81
N GLU A 164 -6.97 20.85 21.48
CA GLU A 164 -7.98 19.80 21.41
C GLU A 164 -8.19 19.10 22.75
N LEU A 165 -7.45 19.49 23.78
CA LEU A 165 -7.46 18.88 25.11
C LEU A 165 -8.22 19.73 26.11
N ALA A 166 -9.05 19.10 26.92
CA ALA A 166 -9.67 19.75 28.07
C ALA A 166 -8.62 20.03 29.15
N ASN A 167 -8.92 20.97 30.04
CA ASN A 167 -8.10 21.23 31.21
C ASN A 167 -8.00 19.95 32.07
N ALA A 168 -6.88 19.79 32.77
CA ALA A 168 -6.65 18.60 33.58
C ALA A 168 -7.75 18.44 34.65
N ASP A 169 -8.27 17.23 34.80
CA ASP A 169 -9.24 16.88 35.84
C ASP A 169 -8.60 17.01 37.24
N GLU A 170 -9.37 16.86 38.33
CA GLU A 170 -8.87 16.89 39.72
C GLU A 170 -7.72 15.90 40.02
N THR A 171 -7.50 14.93 39.13
CA THR A 171 -6.44 13.92 39.18
C THR A 171 -5.18 14.29 38.37
N GLY A 172 -5.15 15.44 37.70
CA GLY A 172 -4.04 15.90 36.88
C GLY A 172 -3.93 15.27 35.48
N LYS A 173 -4.89 14.43 35.08
CA LYS A 173 -4.94 13.82 33.74
C LYS A 173 -5.64 14.73 32.73
N LYS A 174 -5.07 14.86 31.53
CA LYS A 174 -5.71 15.55 30.40
C LYS A 174 -6.59 14.57 29.63
N VAL A 175 -7.69 15.08 29.09
CA VAL A 175 -8.63 14.32 28.25
C VAL A 175 -8.86 15.02 26.91
N ALA A 176 -9.15 14.27 25.86
CA ALA A 176 -9.52 14.84 24.57
C ALA A 176 -10.92 15.46 24.64
N LYS A 177 -11.11 16.69 24.14
CA LYS A 177 -12.41 17.39 24.17
C LYS A 177 -13.50 16.66 23.40
N THR A 178 -13.12 15.97 22.33
CA THR A 178 -14.07 15.33 21.41
C THR A 178 -14.58 14.00 21.93
N SER A 179 -13.68 13.15 22.43
CA SER A 179 -14.01 11.78 22.88
C SER A 179 -14.17 11.65 24.39
N GLY A 180 -13.65 12.62 25.17
CA GLY A 180 -13.57 12.52 26.63
C GLY A 180 -12.56 11.48 27.11
N ASN A 181 -11.79 10.88 26.21
CA ASN A 181 -10.84 9.83 26.54
C ASN A 181 -9.54 10.41 27.12
N PRO A 182 -8.88 9.69 28.05
CA PRO A 182 -7.60 10.12 28.61
C PRO A 182 -6.53 10.17 27.51
N VAL A 183 -5.71 11.21 27.56
CA VAL A 183 -4.52 11.36 26.72
C VAL A 183 -3.26 11.29 27.57
N GLU A 184 -2.22 10.71 26.98
CA GLU A 184 -0.92 10.56 27.61
C GLU A 184 0.13 11.30 26.76
N TRP A 185 1.08 11.95 27.43
CA TRP A 185 2.21 12.54 26.71
C TRP A 185 3.16 11.42 26.31
N ILE A 186 3.30 11.21 25.01
CA ILE A 186 4.23 10.24 24.46
C ILE A 186 5.37 11.01 23.82
N GLU A 187 6.59 10.68 24.22
CA GLU A 187 7.82 11.16 23.62
C GLU A 187 8.60 9.95 23.11
N GLU A 188 8.63 9.79 21.79
CA GLU A 188 9.27 8.66 21.14
C GLU A 188 10.28 9.13 20.09
N GLU A 189 11.44 8.48 20.06
CA GLU A 189 12.40 8.69 19.00
C GLU A 189 11.89 8.01 17.72
N THR A 190 11.64 8.81 16.69
CA THR A 190 11.05 8.34 15.43
C THR A 190 12.00 8.59 14.26
N CYS A 191 12.19 7.58 13.43
CA CYS A 191 12.88 7.72 12.16
C CYS A 191 11.92 8.37 11.14
N ARG A 192 12.34 9.49 10.54
CA ARG A 192 11.55 10.23 9.55
C ARG A 192 12.19 10.19 8.17
N PHE A 193 11.34 10.14 7.15
CA PHE A 193 11.71 10.25 5.75
C PHE A 193 11.59 11.69 5.25
N SER A 194 12.61 12.17 4.55
CA SER A 194 12.72 13.55 4.03
C SER A 194 11.84 13.82 2.80
N LEU A 195 10.53 13.55 2.89
CA LEU A 195 9.58 13.66 1.77
C LEU A 195 9.56 15.05 1.11
N LYS A 196 9.81 16.12 1.89
CA LYS A 196 9.82 17.51 1.41
C LYS A 196 10.78 17.73 0.22
N GLN A 197 11.90 17.01 0.19
CA GLN A 197 12.90 17.11 -0.89
C GLN A 197 12.36 16.60 -2.24
N PHE A 198 11.36 15.73 -2.22
CA PHE A 198 10.77 15.12 -3.42
C PHE A 198 9.63 15.94 -4.02
N LYS A 199 9.14 16.99 -3.36
CA LYS A 199 8.07 17.86 -3.85
C LYS A 199 8.26 18.33 -5.31
N PRO A 200 9.40 18.93 -5.73
CA PRO A 200 9.57 19.37 -7.12
C PRO A 200 9.60 18.20 -8.12
N HIS A 201 10.12 17.05 -7.71
CA HIS A 201 10.14 15.84 -8.53
C HIS A 201 8.72 15.31 -8.76
N LEU A 202 7.89 15.29 -7.71
CA LEU A 202 6.48 14.91 -7.79
C LEU A 202 5.67 15.86 -8.68
N HIS A 203 5.86 17.17 -8.55
CA HIS A 203 5.22 18.14 -9.45
C HIS A 203 5.60 17.89 -10.91
N ARG A 204 6.90 17.79 -11.21
CA ARG A 204 7.37 17.50 -12.57
C ARG A 204 6.78 16.19 -13.11
N TRP A 205 6.69 15.17 -12.26
CA TRP A 205 6.12 13.88 -12.62
C TRP A 205 4.63 13.99 -12.96
N LEU A 206 3.85 14.70 -12.13
CA LEU A 206 2.42 14.97 -12.38
C LEU A 206 2.22 15.78 -13.66
N ASP A 207 2.98 16.86 -13.85
CA ASP A 207 2.90 17.74 -15.02
C ASP A 207 3.26 17.02 -16.33
N SER A 208 4.17 16.05 -16.26
CA SER A 208 4.55 15.22 -17.41
C SER A 208 3.50 14.15 -17.79
N GLY A 209 2.45 13.98 -16.99
CA GLY A 209 1.48 12.88 -17.15
C GLY A 209 2.03 11.52 -16.70
N GLY A 210 3.11 11.51 -15.91
CA GLY A 210 3.79 10.30 -15.46
C GLY A 210 4.48 9.48 -16.59
N PRO A 211 5.03 8.30 -16.28
CA PRO A 211 5.68 7.40 -17.25
C PRO A 211 4.71 6.81 -18.30
N TYR A 212 3.46 7.26 -18.34
CA TYR A 212 2.49 6.93 -19.38
C TYR A 212 2.79 7.62 -20.72
N CYS A 213 3.76 8.53 -20.75
CA CYS A 213 4.41 8.99 -21.96
C CYS A 213 5.62 8.10 -22.27
N CYS A 214 5.53 7.27 -23.32
CA CYS A 214 6.55 6.33 -23.79
C CYS A 214 7.91 6.94 -24.21
N LYS A 215 8.30 8.12 -23.69
CA LYS A 215 9.55 8.79 -24.10
C LYS A 215 10.49 9.26 -23.01
N CYS A 216 10.12 9.39 -21.73
CA CYS A 216 11.08 9.94 -20.76
C CYS A 216 10.82 9.43 -19.34
N LEU A 217 11.71 8.58 -18.81
CA LEU A 217 12.31 8.78 -17.49
C LEU A 217 13.45 7.75 -17.27
N SER A 218 14.67 8.11 -17.67
CA SER A 218 15.87 7.60 -17.01
C SER A 218 16.05 8.42 -15.75
N ILE A 219 15.67 7.87 -14.59
CA ILE A 219 16.09 8.41 -13.30
C ILE A 219 17.59 8.10 -13.17
N VAL A 220 18.43 9.03 -13.60
CA VAL A 220 19.85 9.00 -13.30
C VAL A 220 19.98 9.49 -11.86
N LEU A 221 20.27 8.58 -10.93
CA LEU A 221 20.68 8.96 -9.58
C LEU A 221 22.03 9.69 -9.71
N PRO A 222 22.21 10.86 -9.07
CA PRO A 222 23.50 11.54 -9.09
C PRO A 222 24.55 10.66 -8.42
N ASN A 223 25.67 10.47 -9.11
CA ASN A 223 26.83 9.78 -8.59
C ASN A 223 27.38 10.55 -7.38
N PRO A 224 27.69 9.89 -6.25
CA PRO A 224 28.27 10.55 -5.09
C PRO A 224 29.78 10.71 -5.33
N SER A 225 30.19 11.59 -6.23
CA SER A 225 31.56 12.13 -6.35
C SER A 225 31.71 13.02 -7.59
N THR A 226 31.23 14.26 -7.47
CA THR A 226 31.77 15.48 -8.11
C THR A 226 31.21 16.68 -7.38
#